data_AF-A0A7W8XB75-F1
#
_entry.id   AF-A0A7W8XB75-F1
#
_cell.length_a   1.000
_cell.length_b   1.000
_cell.length_c   1.000
_cell.angle_alpha   90.00
_cell.angle_beta   90.00
_cell.angle_gamma   90.00
#
_symmetry.space_group_name_H-M   'P 1'
#
loop_
_entity.id
_entity.type
_entity.pdbx_description
1 polymer ?
#
loop_
_entity_poly.entity_id
_entity_poly.type
_entity_poly.pdbx_seq_one_letter_code
_entity_poly.pdbx_strand_id
1 'polypeptide(L)'
;MRASHITLVLVTLTCTMAVLLCGFAWLAAVKVDDLYLRRQADFVTQGLEAQINALPREQESVTKWDDAFLYAKQRNHEWLLDNVGRWTSQYFGHDRTYVFDDTNRLMFAVRDGTDTMPPRLGSDNGQEMTALAGEMRAALLESKKPGAEPLGQFARVRTIMIGNRPAIISTRPILPS
;
A
#
# COMPACT_ATOMS: atom_id res chain seq x y z
N MET A 1 34.22 -29.19 62.00
CA MET A 1 33.21 -28.10 61.97
C MET A 1 33.56 -26.93 61.03
N ARG A 2 34.77 -26.32 61.07
CA ARG A 2 35.12 -25.17 60.21
C ARG A 2 35.04 -25.42 58.69
N ALA A 3 35.47 -26.59 58.21
CA ALA A 3 35.41 -26.91 56.78
C ALA A 3 33.98 -26.96 56.21
N SER A 4 33.02 -27.48 56.98
CA SER A 4 31.60 -27.55 56.60
C SER A 4 30.96 -26.17 56.43
N HIS A 5 31.29 -25.21 57.31
CA HIS A 5 30.83 -23.83 57.19
C HIS A 5 31.37 -23.12 55.94
N ILE A 6 32.64 -23.33 55.60
CA ILE A 6 33.26 -22.71 54.40
C ILE A 6 32.59 -23.26 53.14
N THR A 7 32.37 -24.57 53.05
CA THR A 7 31.67 -25.17 51.90
C THR A 7 30.23 -24.68 51.77
N LEU A 8 29.50 -24.52 52.89
CA LEU A 8 28.12 -24.01 52.85
C LEU A 8 28.07 -22.56 52.34
N VAL A 9 28.98 -21.70 52.78
CA VAL A 9 29.07 -20.30 52.33
C VAL A 9 29.43 -20.21 50.85
N LEU A 10 30.33 -21.07 50.37
CA LEU A 10 30.73 -21.07 48.96
C LEU A 10 29.58 -21.51 48.05
N VAL A 11 28.85 -22.57 48.45
CA VAL A 11 27.69 -23.07 47.71
C VAL A 11 26.58 -22.01 47.66
N THR A 12 26.26 -21.35 48.77
CA THR A 12 25.22 -20.31 48.76
C THR A 12 25.60 -19.12 47.90
N LEU A 13 26.87 -18.69 47.93
CA LEU A 13 27.35 -17.61 47.08
C LEU A 13 27.27 -17.99 45.60
N THR A 14 27.70 -19.19 45.22
CA THR A 14 27.62 -19.69 43.85
C THR A 14 26.18 -19.81 43.37
N CYS A 15 25.27 -20.36 44.19
CA CYS A 15 23.85 -20.44 43.85
C CYS A 15 23.22 -19.05 43.68
N THR A 16 23.54 -18.10 44.56
CA THR A 16 23.04 -16.72 44.47
C THR A 16 23.52 -16.07 43.19
N MET A 17 24.81 -16.22 42.85
CA MET A 17 25.37 -15.71 41.60
C MET A 17 24.69 -16.33 40.38
N ALA A 18 24.46 -17.65 40.39
CA ALA A 18 23.78 -18.34 39.29
C ALA A 18 22.34 -17.82 39.10
N VAL A 19 21.58 -17.63 40.18
CA VAL A 19 20.22 -17.09 40.11
C VAL A 19 20.22 -15.66 39.57
N LEU A 20 21.15 -14.81 40.01
CA LEU A 20 21.28 -13.43 39.51
C LEU A 20 21.64 -13.40 38.02
N LEU A 21 22.57 -14.26 37.58
CA LEU A 21 22.93 -14.37 36.17
C LEU A 21 21.76 -14.85 35.31
N CYS A 22 21.03 -15.88 35.75
CA CYS A 22 19.84 -16.36 35.05
C CYS A 22 18.74 -15.29 34.99
N GLY A 23 18.48 -14.59 36.11
CA GLY A 23 17.50 -13.51 36.16
C GLY A 23 17.87 -12.34 35.24
N PHE A 24 19.14 -11.96 35.21
CA PHE A 24 19.65 -10.93 34.31
C PHE A 24 19.56 -11.35 32.85
N ALA A 25 19.97 -12.57 32.52
CA ALA A 25 19.89 -13.11 31.16
C ALA A 25 18.43 -13.17 30.66
N TRP A 26 17.50 -13.58 31.51
CA TRP A 26 16.06 -13.58 31.20
C TRP A 26 15.53 -12.17 30.94
N LEU A 27 15.84 -11.22 31.84
CA LEU A 27 15.41 -9.83 31.67
C LEU A 27 15.99 -9.21 30.39
N ALA A 28 17.27 -9.47 30.12
CA ALA A 28 17.93 -9.02 28.90
C ALA A 28 17.25 -9.61 27.66
N ALA A 29 16.96 -10.92 27.65
CA ALA A 29 16.28 -11.58 26.54
C ALA A 29 14.90 -10.96 26.27
N VAL A 30 14.05 -10.83 27.29
CA VAL A 30 12.70 -10.25 27.14
C VAL A 30 12.76 -8.80 26.63
N LYS A 31 13.69 -7.99 27.15
CA LYS A 31 13.83 -6.59 26.71
C LYS A 31 14.32 -6.47 25.27
N VAL A 32 15.18 -7.39 24.86
CA VAL A 32 15.71 -7.45 23.50
C VAL A 32 14.60 -7.88 22.53
N ASP A 33 13.80 -8.89 22.89
CA ASP A 33 12.67 -9.36 22.10
C ASP A 33 11.62 -8.25 21.87
N ASP A 34 11.24 -7.53 22.94
CA ASP A 34 10.32 -6.38 22.86
C ASP A 34 10.83 -5.30 21.89
N LEU A 35 12.13 -5.00 21.94
CA LEU A 35 12.74 -3.99 21.08
C LEU A 35 12.78 -4.43 19.62
N TYR A 36 13.10 -5.70 19.36
CA TYR A 36 13.09 -6.25 18.01
C TYR A 36 11.69 -6.26 17.41
N LEU A 37 10.68 -6.67 18.18
CA LEU A 37 9.28 -6.66 17.73
C LEU A 37 8.81 -5.24 17.39
N ARG A 38 9.12 -4.25 18.22
CA ARG A 38 8.80 -2.83 17.94
C ARG A 38 9.46 -2.34 16.66
N ARG A 39 10.76 -2.58 16.48
CA ARG A 39 11.48 -2.17 15.26
C ARG A 39 10.93 -2.82 14.01
N GLN A 40 10.55 -4.10 14.08
CA GLN A 40 9.92 -4.80 12.97
C GLN A 40 8.55 -4.20 12.64
N ALA A 41 7.72 -3.92 13.65
CA ALA A 41 6.44 -3.26 13.46
C ALA A 41 6.59 -1.87 12.83
N ASP A 42 7.56 -1.08 13.31
CA ASP A 42 7.87 0.26 12.76
C ASP A 42 8.34 0.17 11.31
N PHE A 43 9.22 -0.80 10.98
CA PHE A 43 9.70 -1.01 9.62
C PHE A 43 8.57 -1.39 8.66
N VAL A 44 7.68 -2.31 9.07
CA VAL A 44 6.51 -2.69 8.27
C VAL A 44 5.57 -1.49 8.09
N THR A 45 5.34 -0.72 9.15
CA THR A 45 4.48 0.47 9.11
C THR A 45 5.03 1.53 8.15
N GLN A 46 6.31 1.86 8.27
CA GLN A 46 6.99 2.82 7.38
C GLN A 46 6.99 2.34 5.92
N GLY A 47 7.23 1.05 5.69
CA GLY A 47 7.16 0.45 4.36
C GLY A 47 5.76 0.56 3.75
N LEU A 48 4.72 0.31 4.53
CA LEU A 48 3.33 0.44 4.10
C LEU A 48 2.96 1.89 3.80
N GLU A 49 3.33 2.83 4.68
CA GLU A 49 3.11 4.27 4.46
C GLU A 49 3.83 4.76 3.19
N ALA A 50 5.06 4.29 2.95
CA ALA A 50 5.79 4.62 1.74
C ALA A 50 5.05 4.16 0.48
N GLN A 51 4.49 2.93 0.47
CA GLN A 51 3.69 2.42 -0.65
C GLN A 51 2.37 3.18 -0.83
N ILE A 52 1.65 3.46 0.26
CA ILE A 52 0.40 4.24 0.24
C ILE A 52 0.64 5.61 -0.39
N ASN A 53 1.75 6.26 -0.01
CA ASN A 53 2.11 7.57 -0.53
C ASN A 53 2.65 7.51 -1.97
N ALA A 54 3.28 6.41 -2.38
CA ALA A 54 3.82 6.26 -3.73
C ALA A 54 2.72 6.12 -4.79
N LEU A 55 1.70 5.30 -4.52
CA LEU A 55 0.70 4.92 -5.52
C LEU A 55 0.05 6.12 -6.25
N PRO A 56 -0.40 7.19 -5.57
CA PRO A 56 -0.88 8.40 -6.25
C PRO A 56 0.14 9.07 -7.18
N ARG A 57 1.42 9.12 -6.81
CA ARG A 57 2.47 9.74 -7.62
C ARG A 57 2.78 8.91 -8.86
N GLU A 58 2.74 7.60 -8.71
CA GLU A 58 2.91 6.65 -9.81
C GLU A 58 1.75 6.77 -10.80
N GLN A 59 0.51 6.88 -10.33
CA GLN A 59 -0.64 7.17 -11.18
C GLN A 59 -0.50 8.52 -11.89
N GLU A 60 -0.08 9.57 -11.18
CA GLU A 60 0.13 10.89 -11.76
C GLU A 60 1.14 10.87 -12.92
N SER A 61 2.16 10.00 -12.83
CA SER A 61 3.18 9.85 -13.87
C SER A 61 2.62 9.40 -15.22
N VAL A 62 1.41 8.83 -15.27
CA VAL A 62 0.72 8.44 -16.52
C VAL A 62 -0.55 9.26 -16.79
N THR A 63 -1.20 9.84 -15.77
CA THR A 63 -2.48 10.54 -15.95
C THR A 63 -2.37 12.04 -16.26
N LYS A 64 -1.21 12.66 -16.05
CA LYS A 64 -1.05 14.12 -16.23
C LYS A 64 -0.79 14.57 -17.67
N TRP A 65 -0.42 13.65 -18.55
CA TRP A 65 -0.02 13.99 -19.92
C TRP A 65 -1.23 14.32 -20.78
N ASP A 66 -1.14 15.34 -21.62
CA ASP A 66 -2.21 15.69 -22.56
C ASP A 66 -2.57 14.51 -23.49
N ASP A 67 -1.58 13.73 -23.90
CA ASP A 67 -1.77 12.51 -24.67
C ASP A 67 -2.62 11.47 -23.91
N ALA A 68 -2.41 11.33 -22.60
CA ALA A 68 -3.23 10.42 -21.78
C ALA A 68 -4.70 10.83 -21.82
N PHE A 69 -4.98 12.13 -21.72
CA PHE A 69 -6.34 12.66 -21.84
C PHE A 69 -6.91 12.44 -23.25
N LEU A 70 -6.15 12.78 -24.28
CA LEU A 70 -6.57 12.66 -25.69
C LEU A 70 -6.87 11.20 -26.07
N TYR A 71 -5.95 10.28 -25.80
CA TYR A 71 -6.10 8.88 -26.19
C TYR A 71 -7.11 8.12 -25.32
N ALA A 72 -7.25 8.49 -24.04
CA ALA A 72 -8.35 7.98 -23.22
C ALA A 72 -9.72 8.42 -23.78
N LYS A 73 -9.87 9.68 -24.20
CA LYS A 73 -11.09 10.18 -24.83
C LYS A 73 -11.42 9.49 -26.15
N GLN A 74 -10.41 9.15 -26.94
CA GLN A 74 -10.55 8.39 -28.17
C GLN A 74 -10.81 6.89 -27.93
N ARG A 75 -10.74 6.43 -26.67
CA ARG A 75 -10.78 5.00 -26.31
C ARG A 75 -9.72 4.19 -27.07
N ASN A 76 -8.55 4.77 -27.28
CA ASN A 76 -7.46 4.10 -27.98
C ASN A 76 -6.88 2.99 -27.07
N HIS A 77 -7.34 1.76 -27.30
CA HIS A 77 -7.00 0.61 -26.48
C HIS A 77 -5.51 0.30 -26.49
N GLU A 78 -4.87 0.33 -27.66
CA GLU A 78 -3.44 0.03 -27.81
C GLU A 78 -2.59 1.02 -27.02
N TRP A 79 -2.90 2.32 -27.16
CA TRP A 79 -2.20 3.36 -26.41
C TRP A 79 -2.38 3.19 -24.89
N LEU A 80 -3.61 2.93 -24.43
CA LEU A 80 -3.89 2.68 -23.01
C LEU A 80 -3.20 1.41 -22.50
N LEU A 81 -3.13 0.37 -23.32
CA LEU A 81 -2.45 -0.88 -22.97
C LEU A 81 -0.97 -0.65 -22.75
N ASP A 82 -0.29 0.04 -23.66
CA ASP A 82 1.16 0.20 -23.57
C ASP A 82 1.57 1.28 -22.56
N ASN A 83 0.89 2.43 -22.55
CA ASN A 83 1.33 3.61 -21.79
C ASN A 83 0.71 3.71 -20.40
N VAL A 84 -0.43 3.07 -20.17
CA VAL A 84 -1.10 3.07 -18.86
C VAL A 84 -0.99 1.70 -18.22
N GLY A 85 -1.52 0.66 -18.85
CA GLY A 85 -1.60 -0.68 -18.25
C GLY A 85 -0.25 -1.39 -18.08
N ARG A 86 0.46 -1.64 -19.18
CA ARG A 86 1.75 -2.35 -19.17
C ARG A 86 2.82 -1.52 -18.48
N TRP A 87 2.88 -0.21 -18.74
CA TRP A 87 3.83 0.67 -18.07
C TRP A 87 3.70 0.62 -16.55
N THR A 88 2.51 0.83 -15.98
CA THR A 88 2.35 0.81 -14.51
C THR A 88 2.57 -0.56 -13.92
N SER A 89 2.18 -1.62 -14.62
CA SER A 89 2.41 -3.00 -14.17
C SER A 89 3.89 -3.36 -14.17
N GLN A 90 4.63 -3.06 -15.24
CA GLN A 90 6.04 -3.44 -15.37
C GLN A 90 6.97 -2.54 -14.56
N TYR A 91 6.71 -1.22 -14.54
CA TYR A 91 7.60 -0.25 -13.91
C TYR A 91 7.33 -0.09 -12.41
N PHE A 92 6.05 -0.04 -12.00
CA PHE A 92 5.66 0.15 -10.60
C PHE A 92 5.14 -1.12 -9.92
N GLY A 93 4.93 -2.21 -10.66
CA GLY A 93 4.38 -3.44 -10.09
C GLY A 93 2.88 -3.36 -9.79
N HIS A 94 2.12 -2.51 -10.49
CA HIS A 94 0.67 -2.44 -10.28
C HIS A 94 0.01 -3.76 -10.68
N ASP A 95 -0.65 -4.41 -9.72
CA ASP A 95 -1.39 -5.65 -9.94
C ASP A 95 -2.57 -5.44 -10.88
N ARG A 96 -3.28 -4.32 -10.74
CA ARG A 96 -4.53 -4.05 -11.48
C ARG A 96 -4.64 -2.58 -11.83
N THR A 97 -4.93 -2.30 -13.10
CA THR A 97 -5.17 -0.97 -13.63
C THR A 97 -6.53 -0.94 -14.30
N TYR A 98 -7.39 0.00 -13.88
CA TYR A 98 -8.72 0.20 -14.45
C TYR A 98 -8.88 1.65 -14.89
N VAL A 99 -9.42 1.86 -16.08
CA VAL A 99 -9.81 3.19 -16.55
C VAL A 99 -11.31 3.20 -16.76
N PHE A 100 -11.96 4.16 -16.12
CA PHE A 100 -13.38 4.44 -16.26
C PHE A 100 -13.57 5.66 -17.15
N ASP A 101 -14.63 5.66 -17.95
CA ASP A 101 -15.00 6.83 -18.74
C ASP A 101 -15.72 7.90 -17.91
N ASP A 102 -16.07 9.02 -18.55
CA ASP A 102 -16.75 10.15 -17.91
C ASP A 102 -18.21 9.86 -17.51
N THR A 103 -18.71 8.65 -17.78
CA THR A 103 -19.99 8.11 -17.32
C THR A 103 -19.85 7.05 -16.22
N ASN A 104 -18.67 6.90 -15.63
CA ASN A 104 -18.31 5.87 -14.64
C ASN A 104 -18.46 4.43 -15.17
N ARG A 105 -18.33 4.21 -16.48
CA ARG A 105 -18.30 2.87 -17.06
C ARG A 105 -16.87 2.40 -17.23
N LEU A 106 -16.60 1.15 -16.88
CA LEU A 106 -15.29 0.55 -17.13
C LEU A 106 -15.02 0.51 -18.64
N MET A 107 -13.92 1.13 -19.04
CA MET A 107 -13.52 1.28 -20.44
C MET A 107 -12.27 0.47 -20.78
N PHE A 108 -11.37 0.27 -19.81
CA PHE A 108 -10.12 -0.46 -20.00
C PHE A 108 -9.70 -1.13 -18.69
N ALA A 109 -9.09 -2.32 -18.80
CA ALA A 109 -8.65 -3.08 -17.65
C ALA A 109 -7.40 -3.92 -17.97
N VAL A 110 -6.38 -3.81 -17.10
CA VAL A 110 -5.24 -4.71 -17.04
C VAL A 110 -5.20 -5.35 -15.67
N ARG A 111 -4.94 -6.65 -15.62
CA ARG A 111 -4.83 -7.45 -14.40
C ARG A 111 -3.64 -8.37 -14.50
N ASP A 112 -2.82 -8.39 -13.46
CA ASP A 112 -1.63 -9.23 -13.35
C ASP A 112 -0.74 -9.07 -14.60
N GLY A 113 -0.55 -7.81 -15.03
CA GLY A 113 0.21 -7.42 -16.24
C GLY A 113 -0.43 -7.80 -17.58
N THR A 114 -1.63 -8.38 -17.57
CA THR A 114 -2.31 -8.90 -18.76
C THR A 114 -3.53 -8.06 -19.13
N ASP A 115 -3.69 -7.82 -20.43
CA ASP A 115 -4.86 -7.16 -20.99
C ASP A 115 -6.14 -7.97 -20.74
N THR A 116 -7.17 -7.31 -20.22
CA THR A 116 -8.48 -7.93 -19.99
C THR A 116 -9.46 -7.45 -21.05
N MET A 117 -9.62 -8.24 -22.13
CA MET A 117 -10.52 -7.93 -23.24
C MET A 117 -11.66 -8.96 -23.36
N PRO A 118 -12.94 -8.56 -23.34
CA PRO A 118 -13.45 -7.22 -23.02
C PRO A 118 -13.12 -6.79 -21.57
N PRO A 119 -13.08 -5.48 -21.28
CA PRO A 119 -12.80 -4.97 -19.95
C PRO A 119 -13.78 -5.52 -18.90
N ARG A 120 -13.23 -6.06 -17.81
CA ARG A 120 -14.01 -6.57 -16.67
C ARG A 120 -13.31 -6.26 -15.36
N LEU A 121 -14.10 -5.88 -14.35
CA LEU A 121 -13.63 -5.80 -12.97
C LEU A 121 -13.38 -7.21 -12.41
N GLY A 122 -12.55 -7.29 -11.37
CA GLY A 122 -12.43 -8.52 -10.59
C GLY A 122 -13.71 -8.76 -9.79
N SER A 123 -14.08 -10.03 -9.64
CA SER A 123 -15.22 -10.40 -8.77
C SER A 123 -14.96 -10.12 -7.28
N ASP A 124 -13.70 -9.94 -6.92
CA ASP A 124 -13.16 -9.71 -5.58
C ASP A 124 -12.91 -8.23 -5.25
N ASN A 125 -13.09 -7.31 -6.21
CA ASN A 125 -12.86 -5.87 -6.01
C ASN A 125 -13.83 -4.96 -6.79
N GLY A 126 -14.76 -5.52 -7.56
CA GLY A 126 -15.55 -4.74 -8.51
C GLY A 126 -16.44 -3.69 -7.86
N GLN A 127 -16.99 -3.98 -6.68
CA GLN A 127 -17.80 -3.04 -5.93
C GLN A 127 -16.95 -1.84 -5.47
N GLU A 128 -15.78 -2.10 -4.90
CA GLU A 128 -14.86 -1.09 -4.39
C GLU A 128 -14.31 -0.22 -5.52
N MET A 129 -13.95 -0.81 -6.67
CA MET A 129 -13.46 -0.06 -7.83
C MET A 129 -14.55 0.86 -8.41
N THR A 130 -15.78 0.37 -8.49
CA THR A 130 -16.92 1.17 -8.97
C THR A 130 -17.23 2.32 -8.00
N ALA A 131 -17.23 2.06 -6.69
CA ALA A 131 -17.42 3.08 -5.68
C ALA A 131 -16.32 4.15 -5.74
N LEU A 132 -15.06 3.73 -5.84
CA LEU A 132 -13.92 4.64 -5.92
C LEU A 132 -13.95 5.53 -7.18
N ALA A 133 -14.35 4.98 -8.33
CA ALA A 133 -14.58 5.76 -9.55
C ALA A 133 -15.72 6.78 -9.37
N GLY A 134 -16.83 6.36 -8.76
CA GLY A 134 -17.97 7.23 -8.47
C GLY A 134 -17.62 8.39 -7.55
N GLU A 135 -16.86 8.14 -6.49
CA GLU A 135 -16.37 9.17 -5.56
C GLU A 135 -15.44 10.17 -6.24
N MET A 136 -14.51 9.69 -7.09
CA MET A 136 -13.65 10.56 -7.88
C MET A 136 -14.48 11.44 -8.81
N ARG A 137 -15.50 10.87 -9.48
CA ARG A 137 -16.39 11.65 -10.33
C ARG A 137 -17.18 12.70 -9.56
N ALA A 138 -17.69 12.38 -8.37
CA ALA A 138 -18.36 13.35 -7.50
C ALA A 138 -17.40 14.49 -7.13
N ALA A 139 -16.17 14.16 -6.73
CA ALA A 139 -15.13 15.16 -6.43
C ALA A 139 -14.81 16.05 -7.64
N LEU A 140 -14.75 15.48 -8.85
CA LEU A 140 -14.56 16.22 -10.11
C LEU A 140 -15.70 17.18 -10.46
N LEU A 141 -16.92 16.88 -10.04
CA LEU A 141 -18.07 17.75 -10.27
C LEU A 141 -18.11 18.88 -9.24
N GLU A 142 -17.78 18.58 -7.99
CA GLU A 142 -17.68 19.56 -6.91
C GLU A 142 -16.59 20.59 -7.15
N SER A 143 -15.44 20.18 -7.66
CA SER A 143 -14.30 21.08 -7.94
C SER A 143 -14.50 22.04 -9.12
N LYS A 144 -15.51 21.81 -9.97
CA LYS A 144 -15.89 22.77 -11.01
C LYS A 144 -16.63 23.99 -10.44
N LYS A 145 -16.97 23.97 -9.15
CA LYS A 145 -17.58 25.11 -8.47
C LYS A 145 -16.55 26.22 -8.26
N PRO A 146 -16.96 27.51 -8.33
CA PRO A 146 -16.06 28.63 -8.07
C PRO A 146 -15.42 28.53 -6.68
N GLY A 147 -14.09 28.64 -6.60
CA GLY A 147 -13.33 28.63 -5.34
C GLY A 147 -12.89 27.25 -4.84
N ALA A 148 -13.06 26.18 -5.61
CA ALA A 148 -12.54 24.86 -5.26
C ALA A 148 -11.06 24.66 -5.65
N GLU A 149 -10.38 23.76 -4.95
CA GLU A 149 -8.96 23.47 -5.20
C GLU A 149 -8.71 22.74 -6.54
N PRO A 150 -7.51 22.90 -7.14
CA PRO A 150 -7.14 22.26 -8.40
C PRO A 150 -7.16 20.73 -8.33
N LEU A 151 -7.96 20.11 -9.20
CA LEU A 151 -8.20 18.67 -9.25
C LEU A 151 -6.99 17.80 -9.54
N GLY A 152 -5.99 18.35 -10.25
CA GLY A 152 -4.79 17.63 -10.62
C GLY A 152 -4.03 17.06 -9.43
N GLN A 153 -4.26 17.57 -8.21
CA GLN A 153 -3.63 17.10 -6.96
C GLN A 153 -4.46 16.05 -6.20
N PHE A 154 -5.70 15.80 -6.62
CA PHE A 154 -6.59 14.91 -5.89
C PHE A 154 -6.35 13.46 -6.28
N ALA A 155 -5.75 12.71 -5.35
CA ALA A 155 -5.89 11.27 -5.30
C ALA A 155 -6.82 10.88 -4.15
N ARG A 156 -7.53 9.77 -4.32
CA ARG A 156 -8.16 9.05 -3.21
C ARG A 156 -7.37 7.77 -3.02
N VAL A 157 -6.95 7.48 -1.81
CA VAL A 157 -6.22 6.25 -1.46
C VAL A 157 -6.97 5.53 -0.36
N ARG A 158 -7.07 4.20 -0.47
CA ARG A 158 -7.64 3.34 0.56
C ARG A 158 -6.86 2.04 0.63
N THR A 159 -6.85 1.45 1.81
CA THR A 159 -6.43 0.06 1.99
C THR A 159 -7.68 -0.80 2.10
N ILE A 160 -7.79 -1.83 1.27
CA ILE A 160 -8.90 -2.78 1.26
C ILE A 160 -8.35 -4.22 1.30
N MET A 161 -9.24 -5.18 1.48
CA MET A 161 -8.94 -6.59 1.25
C MET A 161 -9.45 -6.97 -0.14
N ILE A 162 -8.57 -7.49 -0.99
CA ILE A 162 -8.94 -8.11 -2.27
C ILE A 162 -8.71 -9.61 -2.11
N GLY A 163 -9.79 -10.39 -2.06
CA GLY A 163 -9.73 -11.78 -1.59
C GLY A 163 -9.22 -11.83 -0.15
N ASN A 164 -8.09 -12.51 0.08
CA ASN A 164 -7.45 -12.61 1.40
C ASN A 164 -6.11 -11.86 1.48
N ARG A 165 -5.89 -10.87 0.60
CA ARG A 165 -4.65 -10.08 0.53
C ARG A 165 -4.97 -8.60 0.77
N PRO A 166 -4.23 -7.90 1.64
CA PRO A 166 -4.34 -6.46 1.74
C PRO A 166 -3.87 -5.82 0.44
N ALA A 167 -4.60 -4.82 -0.02
CA ALA A 167 -4.30 -4.08 -1.24
C ALA A 167 -4.47 -2.59 -1.00
N ILE A 168 -3.57 -1.79 -1.55
CA ILE A 168 -3.71 -0.34 -1.61
C ILE A 168 -4.34 -0.02 -2.95
N ILE A 169 -5.44 0.72 -2.92
CA ILE A 169 -6.13 1.18 -4.12
C ILE A 169 -6.08 2.69 -4.16
N SER A 170 -5.89 3.23 -5.36
CA SER A 170 -5.98 4.66 -5.57
C SER A 170 -6.67 4.99 -6.88
N THR A 171 -7.25 6.19 -6.94
CA THR A 171 -7.82 6.75 -8.16
C THR A 171 -7.34 8.18 -8.33
N ARG A 172 -7.13 8.54 -9.59
CA ARG A 172 -6.82 9.89 -10.05
C ARG A 172 -7.57 10.16 -11.34
N PRO A 173 -7.93 11.42 -11.59
CA PRO A 173 -8.52 11.77 -12.87
C PRO A 173 -7.43 11.88 -13.93
N ILE A 174 -7.78 11.50 -15.17
CA ILE A 174 -6.99 11.86 -16.35
C ILE A 174 -7.53 13.20 -16.83
N LEU A 175 -6.72 14.25 -16.70
CA LEU A 175 -7.05 15.63 -17.06
C LEU A 175 -5.96 16.17 -17.98
N PRO A 176 -6.30 17.12 -18.87
CA PRO A 176 -5.27 17.89 -19.58
C PRO A 176 -4.41 18.67 -18.58
N SER A 177 -3.15 18.91 -18.94
CA SER A 177 -2.20 19.74 -18.19
C SER A 177 -2.61 21.21 -18.11
#